data_AF-A0A496WLX5-F1
#
_entry.id   AF-A0A496WLX5-F1
#
_cell.length_a   1.000
_cell.length_b   1.000
_cell.length_c   1.000
_cell.angle_alpha   90.00
_cell.angle_beta   90.00
_cell.angle_gamma   90.00
#
_symmetry.space_group_name_H-M   'P 1'
#
loop_
_entity.id
_entity.type
_entity.pdbx_description
1 polymer ?
#
loop_
_entity_poly.entity_id
_entity_poly.type
_entity_poly.pdbx_seq_one_letter_code
_entity_poly.pdbx_strand_id
1 'polypeptide(L)'
;EQAAQNIDWLALSGRLKEWQQHHRGWLAELKRCRSLDDIADYPAYYRLIQGHIPAGRVAQRSAFILPWLPHRASAKPIGESFKNARISEMRLFQMMRSESPKDIELLRRLIQQAEPSVDWQKFGSTIYYWGKRSKREIVEQYFLSESTKPQTEGATP
;
A
#
# COMPACT_ATOMS: atom_id res chain seq x y z
N GLU A 1 3.96 -9.35 -16.47
CA GLU A 1 3.42 -10.05 -15.28
C GLU A 1 4.47 -10.89 -14.53
N GLN A 2 5.30 -11.69 -15.22
CA GLN A 2 6.26 -12.61 -14.58
C GLN A 2 7.26 -11.95 -13.60
N ALA A 3 7.80 -10.76 -13.90
CA ALA A 3 8.80 -10.13 -13.03
C ALA A 3 8.24 -9.64 -11.67
N ALA A 4 6.94 -9.29 -11.60
CA ALA A 4 6.28 -8.94 -10.34
C ALA A 4 5.97 -10.17 -9.49
N GLN A 5 5.75 -11.32 -10.14
CA GLN A 5 5.52 -12.62 -9.49
C GLN A 5 6.81 -13.19 -8.86
N ASN A 6 7.98 -12.76 -9.35
CA ASN A 6 9.28 -13.16 -8.81
C ASN A 6 9.65 -12.46 -7.48
N ILE A 7 8.93 -11.41 -7.09
CA ILE A 7 9.13 -10.77 -5.79
C ILE A 7 8.27 -11.48 -4.75
N ASP A 8 8.92 -11.95 -3.68
CA ASP A 8 8.21 -12.52 -2.53
C ASP A 8 7.63 -11.40 -1.64
N TRP A 9 6.46 -10.90 -2.04
CA TRP A 9 5.73 -9.87 -1.31
C TRP A 9 5.29 -10.34 0.08
N LEU A 10 5.05 -11.65 0.25
CA LEU A 10 4.67 -12.21 1.54
C LEU A 10 5.84 -12.19 2.51
N ALA A 11 7.04 -12.57 2.06
CA ALA A 11 8.25 -12.48 2.87
C ALA A 11 8.56 -11.03 3.28
N LEU A 12 8.42 -10.06 2.38
CA LEU A 12 8.57 -8.64 2.72
C LEU A 12 7.57 -8.19 3.78
N SER A 13 6.29 -8.56 3.65
CA SER A 13 5.27 -8.21 4.65
C SER A 13 5.51 -8.93 5.99
N GLY A 14 5.95 -10.19 5.95
CA GLY A 14 6.28 -11.00 7.11
C GLY A 14 7.45 -10.42 7.89
N ARG A 15 8.50 -9.97 7.19
CA ARG A 15 9.64 -9.28 7.79
C ARG A 15 9.22 -8.00 8.52
N LEU A 16 8.30 -7.21 7.96
CA LEU A 16 7.81 -6.01 8.66
C LEU A 16 6.94 -6.35 9.88
N LYS A 17 6.18 -7.45 9.82
CA LYS A 17 5.44 -7.97 10.98
C LYS A 17 6.40 -8.41 12.09
N GLU A 18 7.51 -9.06 11.74
CA GLU A 18 8.58 -9.41 12.68
C GLU A 18 9.23 -8.14 13.27
N TRP A 19 9.54 -7.13 12.46
CA TRP A 19 10.13 -5.87 12.93
C TRP A 19 9.22 -5.12 13.90
N GLN A 20 7.89 -5.20 13.74
CA GLN A 20 6.95 -4.62 14.70
C GLN A 20 7.13 -5.21 16.12
N GLN A 21 7.60 -6.45 16.22
CA GLN A 21 7.83 -7.14 17.49
C GLN A 21 9.27 -6.97 17.99
N HIS A 22 10.26 -7.14 17.11
CA HIS A 22 11.68 -7.29 17.50
C HIS A 22 12.57 -6.11 17.09
N HIS A 23 12.16 -5.29 16.11
CA HIS A 23 12.99 -4.22 15.54
C HIS A 23 12.20 -2.93 15.30
N ARG A 24 11.46 -2.48 16.33
CA ARG A 24 10.56 -1.31 16.24
C ARG A 24 11.28 -0.03 15.77
N GLY A 25 12.56 0.13 16.10
CA GLY A 25 13.39 1.24 15.64
C GLY A 25 13.54 1.30 14.12
N TRP A 26 13.79 0.15 13.47
CA TRP A 26 13.93 0.09 12.00
C TRP A 26 12.60 0.36 11.31
N LEU A 27 11.50 -0.13 11.88
CA LEU A 27 10.18 0.18 11.35
C LEU A 27 9.82 1.66 11.54
N ALA A 28 10.14 2.24 12.69
CA ALA A 28 9.92 3.66 12.96
C ALA A 28 10.73 4.55 12.03
N GLU A 29 11.95 4.15 11.69
CA GLU A 29 12.82 4.82 10.72
C GLU A 29 12.13 4.91 9.35
N LEU A 30 11.66 3.78 8.79
CA LEU A 30 10.91 3.77 7.52
C LEU A 30 9.61 4.61 7.61
N LYS A 31 8.87 4.50 8.70
CA LYS A 31 7.63 5.25 8.92
C LYS A 31 7.84 6.76 9.03
N ARG A 32 9.01 7.23 9.46
CA ARG A 32 9.31 8.67 9.58
C ARG A 32 9.74 9.32 8.27
N CYS A 33 10.22 8.53 7.30
CA CYS A 33 10.59 9.03 5.98
C CYS A 33 9.41 9.80 5.36
N ARG A 34 9.64 11.02 4.86
CA ARG A 34 8.57 11.93 4.40
C ARG A 34 8.39 11.92 2.89
N SER A 35 9.47 11.76 2.14
CA SER A 35 9.44 11.67 0.67
C SER A 35 9.91 10.29 0.20
N LEU A 36 9.37 9.84 -0.92
CA LEU A 36 9.81 8.59 -1.55
C LEU A 36 11.30 8.67 -1.95
N ASP A 37 11.77 9.85 -2.35
CA ASP A 37 13.13 10.00 -2.87
C ASP A 37 14.19 9.89 -1.77
N ASP A 38 13.84 10.21 -0.52
CA ASP A 38 14.74 10.10 0.64
C ASP A 38 14.84 8.68 1.20
N ILE A 39 13.95 7.74 0.79
CA ILE A 39 13.85 6.43 1.46
C ILE A 39 15.15 5.61 1.37
N ALA A 40 15.94 5.84 0.33
CA ALA A 40 17.22 5.17 0.13
C ALA A 40 18.31 5.65 1.09
N ASP A 41 18.12 6.77 1.79
CA ASP A 41 19.09 7.30 2.75
C ASP A 41 18.99 6.61 4.13
N TYR A 42 17.98 5.76 4.32
CA TYR A 42 17.70 5.10 5.59
C TYR A 42 18.28 3.68 5.61
N PRO A 43 19.13 3.30 6.60
CA PRO A 43 19.65 1.94 6.71
C PRO A 43 18.58 0.84 6.75
N ALA A 44 17.42 1.12 7.35
CA ALA A 44 16.29 0.21 7.38
C ALA A 44 15.75 -0.14 5.98
N TYR A 45 15.91 0.72 4.98
CA TYR A 45 15.56 0.41 3.60
C TYR A 45 16.40 -0.77 3.08
N TYR A 46 17.72 -0.70 3.21
CA TYR A 46 18.61 -1.77 2.75
C TYR A 46 18.39 -3.07 3.52
N ARG A 47 18.18 -3.00 4.84
CA ARG A 47 17.81 -4.18 5.66
C ARG A 47 16.50 -4.82 5.21
N LEU A 48 15.51 -4.01 4.78
CA LEU A 48 14.23 -4.54 4.33
C LEU A 48 14.38 -5.32 3.04
N ILE A 49 15.09 -4.77 2.06
CA ILE A 49 15.15 -5.32 0.70
C ILE A 49 16.15 -6.46 0.53
N GLN A 50 17.14 -6.55 1.42
CA GLN A 50 18.20 -7.56 1.37
C GLN A 50 17.64 -8.98 1.25
N GLY A 51 17.96 -9.63 0.14
CA GLY A 51 17.55 -11.01 -0.17
C GLY A 51 16.14 -11.17 -0.75
N HIS A 52 15.36 -10.10 -0.91
CA HIS A 52 13.96 -10.20 -1.37
C HIS A 52 13.64 -9.41 -2.64
N ILE A 53 14.26 -8.23 -2.80
CA ILE A 53 13.96 -7.36 -3.95
C ILE A 53 15.21 -6.54 -4.32
N PRO A 54 15.56 -6.43 -5.62
CA PRO A 54 16.68 -5.58 -6.03
C PRO A 54 16.43 -4.11 -5.71
N ALA A 55 17.49 -3.40 -5.34
CA ALA A 55 17.42 -1.95 -5.11
C ALA A 55 16.96 -1.22 -6.39
N GLY A 56 16.13 -0.21 -6.23
CA GLY A 56 15.56 0.56 -7.34
C GLY A 56 14.17 1.09 -7.01
N ARG A 57 13.47 1.63 -8.02
CA ARG A 57 12.19 2.32 -7.79
C ARG A 57 11.10 1.43 -7.19
N VAL A 58 11.07 0.14 -7.52
CA VAL A 58 10.09 -0.79 -6.93
C VAL A 58 10.41 -0.99 -5.44
N ALA A 59 11.65 -1.33 -5.10
CA ALA A 59 12.12 -1.43 -3.72
C ALA A 59 11.81 -0.18 -2.89
N GLN A 60 12.08 1.01 -3.42
CA GLN A 60 11.77 2.28 -2.76
C GLN A 60 10.27 2.43 -2.48
N ARG A 61 9.41 2.21 -3.50
CA ARG A 61 7.95 2.26 -3.35
C ARG A 61 7.44 1.27 -2.31
N SER A 62 7.95 0.03 -2.37
CA SER A 62 7.62 -1.02 -1.42
C SER A 62 7.96 -0.61 0.00
N ALA A 63 9.20 -0.18 0.26
CA ALA A 63 9.65 0.23 1.59
C ALA A 63 8.88 1.44 2.14
N PHE A 64 8.46 2.35 1.26
CA PHE A 64 7.70 3.53 1.64
C PHE A 64 6.23 3.24 2.01
N ILE A 65 5.63 2.20 1.40
CA ILE A 65 4.20 1.87 1.50
C ILE A 65 3.93 0.71 2.47
N LEU A 66 4.69 -0.38 2.38
CA LEU A 66 4.48 -1.62 3.14
C LEU A 66 4.32 -1.41 4.66
N PRO A 67 5.06 -0.50 5.35
CA PRO A 67 4.90 -0.28 6.79
C PRO A 67 3.50 0.13 7.25
N TRP A 68 2.64 0.56 6.32
CA TRP A 68 1.28 1.05 6.57
C TRP A 68 0.19 0.11 6.02
N LEU A 69 0.57 -0.99 5.38
CA LEU A 69 -0.35 -1.90 4.68
C LEU A 69 -0.16 -3.34 5.16
N PRO A 70 -0.86 -3.76 6.23
CA PRO A 70 -0.81 -5.13 6.70
C PRO A 70 -1.34 -6.11 5.64
N HIS A 71 -0.73 -7.30 5.59
CA HIS A 71 -1.22 -8.39 4.76
C HIS A 71 -2.50 -9.00 5.36
N ARG A 72 -3.50 -9.23 4.51
CA ARG A 72 -4.62 -10.13 4.78
C ARG A 72 -4.97 -10.89 3.51
N ALA A 73 -4.92 -12.22 3.56
CA ALA A 73 -5.33 -13.07 2.45
C ALA A 73 -6.78 -12.79 2.07
N SER A 74 -7.08 -12.73 0.77
CA SER A 74 -8.42 -12.44 0.26
C SER A 74 -9.00 -11.11 0.75
N ALA A 75 -8.15 -10.13 1.11
CA ALA A 75 -8.62 -8.79 1.41
C ALA A 75 -9.31 -8.16 0.19
N LYS A 76 -10.25 -7.27 0.47
CA LYS A 76 -10.92 -6.45 -0.54
C LYS A 76 -9.88 -5.60 -1.32
N PRO A 77 -10.13 -5.29 -2.60
CA PRO A 77 -9.28 -4.37 -3.34
C PRO A 77 -9.12 -3.03 -2.61
N ILE A 78 -7.96 -2.39 -2.76
CA ILE A 78 -7.64 -1.18 -1.99
C ILE A 78 -8.60 -0.01 -2.30
N GLY A 79 -9.06 0.09 -3.56
CA GLY A 79 -10.03 1.12 -3.95
C GLY A 79 -11.37 0.97 -3.24
N GLU A 80 -11.86 -0.27 -3.06
CA GLU A 80 -13.06 -0.54 -2.27
C GLU A 80 -12.84 -0.18 -0.78
N SER A 81 -11.65 -0.46 -0.25
CA SER A 81 -11.30 -0.06 1.12
C SER A 81 -11.32 1.46 1.30
N PHE A 82 -10.83 2.23 0.32
CA PHE A 82 -10.94 3.69 0.32
C PHE A 82 -12.38 4.19 0.27
N LYS A 83 -13.26 3.50 -0.47
CA LYS A 83 -14.71 3.81 -0.50
C LYS A 83 -15.33 3.61 0.87
N ASN A 84 -15.08 2.47 1.50
CA ASN A 84 -15.60 2.15 2.84
C ASN A 84 -15.10 3.14 3.90
N ALA A 85 -13.86 3.61 3.77
CA ALA A 85 -13.27 4.64 4.62
C ALA A 85 -13.70 6.09 4.26
N ARG A 86 -14.60 6.27 3.28
CA ARG A 86 -15.11 7.57 2.84
C ARG A 86 -14.01 8.55 2.42
N ILE A 87 -12.96 8.05 1.78
CA ILE A 87 -11.94 8.91 1.16
C ILE A 87 -12.60 9.73 0.05
N SER A 88 -12.49 11.05 0.09
CA SER A 88 -13.08 11.92 -0.94
C SER A 88 -12.54 11.59 -2.33
N GLU A 89 -13.41 11.60 -3.34
CA GLU A 89 -13.05 11.41 -4.74
C GLU A 89 -11.96 12.38 -5.21
N MET A 90 -12.03 13.64 -4.77
CA MET A 90 -11.03 14.66 -5.07
C MET A 90 -9.61 14.19 -4.71
N ARG A 91 -9.41 13.59 -3.53
CA ARG A 91 -8.11 13.08 -3.09
C ARG A 91 -7.63 11.87 -3.91
N LEU A 92 -8.54 11.01 -4.36
CA LEU A 92 -8.22 9.89 -5.25
C LEU A 92 -7.80 10.38 -6.63
N PHE A 93 -8.53 11.33 -7.21
CA PHE A 93 -8.15 11.92 -8.50
C PHE A 93 -6.88 12.75 -8.43
N GLN A 94 -6.61 13.42 -7.31
CA GLN A 94 -5.32 14.07 -7.06
C GLN A 94 -4.18 13.06 -7.11
N MET A 95 -4.31 11.91 -6.42
CA MET A 95 -3.34 10.82 -6.50
C MET A 95 -3.18 10.31 -7.94
N MET A 96 -4.29 10.05 -8.63
CA MET A 96 -4.28 9.50 -9.99
C MET A 96 -3.54 10.39 -10.99
N ARG A 97 -3.77 11.71 -10.92
CA ARG A 97 -3.22 12.71 -11.85
C ARG A 97 -1.80 13.17 -11.51
N SER A 98 -1.35 12.93 -10.28
CA SER A 98 0.00 13.31 -9.86
C SER A 98 1.06 12.43 -10.51
N GLU A 99 2.28 12.94 -10.58
CA GLU A 99 3.46 12.21 -11.04
C GLU A 99 4.36 11.81 -9.86
N SER A 100 5.37 11.01 -10.14
CA SER A 100 6.34 10.57 -9.15
C SER A 100 7.21 11.75 -8.68
N PRO A 101 7.56 11.85 -7.38
CA PRO A 101 7.21 10.96 -6.27
C PRO A 101 5.82 11.20 -5.65
N LYS A 102 5.15 12.29 -6.07
CA LYS A 102 3.97 12.82 -5.39
C LYS A 102 2.78 11.86 -5.36
N ASP A 103 2.61 11.09 -6.42
CA ASP A 103 1.54 10.10 -6.51
C ASP A 103 1.62 9.01 -5.43
N ILE A 104 2.81 8.47 -5.16
CA ILE A 104 3.05 7.51 -4.08
C ILE A 104 2.92 8.16 -2.70
N GLU A 105 3.38 9.40 -2.53
CA GLU A 105 3.17 10.15 -1.28
C GLU A 105 1.68 10.41 -0.99
N LEU A 106 0.90 10.70 -2.02
CA LEU A 106 -0.55 10.83 -1.91
C LEU A 106 -1.18 9.48 -1.57
N LEU A 107 -0.82 8.41 -2.29
CA LEU A 107 -1.30 7.05 -1.99
C LEU A 107 -1.06 6.69 -0.52
N ARG A 108 0.16 6.92 -0.01
CA ARG A 108 0.50 6.68 1.40
C ARG A 108 -0.43 7.43 2.35
N ARG A 109 -0.73 8.70 2.07
CA ARG A 109 -1.65 9.49 2.92
C ARG A 109 -3.07 8.93 2.90
N LEU A 110 -3.53 8.40 1.76
CA LEU A 110 -4.83 7.71 1.69
C LEU A 110 -4.83 6.43 2.51
N ILE A 111 -3.75 5.65 2.43
CA ILE A 111 -3.54 4.42 3.21
C ILE A 111 -3.55 4.73 4.71
N GLN A 112 -2.80 5.74 5.16
CA GLN A 112 -2.73 6.12 6.56
C GLN A 112 -4.10 6.59 7.09
N GLN A 113 -4.91 7.21 6.25
CA GLN A 113 -6.25 7.67 6.62
C GLN A 113 -7.27 6.53 6.66
N ALA A 114 -7.20 5.59 5.71
CA ALA A 114 -8.17 4.50 5.56
C ALA A 114 -7.80 3.23 6.33
N GLU A 115 -6.54 3.11 6.76
CA GLU A 115 -5.94 1.95 7.42
C GLU A 115 -6.34 0.59 6.79
N PRO A 116 -6.22 0.42 5.46
CA PRO A 116 -6.69 -0.79 4.81
C PRO A 116 -5.70 -1.95 5.02
N SER A 117 -6.22 -3.18 4.95
CA SER A 117 -5.40 -4.38 4.72
C SER A 117 -5.44 -4.78 3.26
N VAL A 118 -4.35 -5.38 2.73
CA VAL A 118 -4.30 -5.83 1.34
C VAL A 118 -3.84 -7.28 1.21
N ASP A 119 -4.28 -7.93 0.14
CA ASP A 119 -3.71 -9.20 -0.29
C ASP A 119 -2.45 -8.90 -1.13
N TRP A 120 -1.27 -9.06 -0.53
CA TRP A 120 0.00 -8.69 -1.14
C TRP A 120 0.37 -9.56 -2.33
N GLN A 121 -0.16 -10.78 -2.44
CA GLN A 121 0.00 -11.61 -3.63
C GLN A 121 -0.63 -10.95 -4.87
N LYS A 122 -1.72 -10.21 -4.67
CA LYS A 122 -2.42 -9.48 -5.74
C LYS A 122 -1.90 -8.05 -5.87
N PHE A 123 -1.85 -7.32 -4.74
CA PHE A 123 -1.52 -5.90 -4.68
C PHE A 123 -0.06 -5.60 -4.98
N GLY A 124 0.86 -6.55 -4.79
CA GLY A 124 2.27 -6.38 -5.13
C GLY A 124 2.49 -5.99 -6.60
N SER A 125 1.68 -6.52 -7.52
CA SER A 125 1.71 -6.17 -8.94
C SER A 125 1.38 -4.69 -9.19
N THR A 126 0.43 -4.12 -8.44
CA THR A 126 0.04 -2.70 -8.51
C THR A 126 1.23 -1.80 -8.13
N ILE A 127 1.99 -2.15 -7.10
CA ILE A 127 3.19 -1.40 -6.68
C ILE A 127 4.34 -1.58 -7.66
N TYR A 128 4.53 -2.78 -8.20
CA TYR A 128 5.57 -3.07 -9.19
C TYR A 128 5.38 -2.25 -10.46
N TYR A 129 4.20 -2.35 -11.07
CA TYR A 129 3.84 -1.68 -12.33
C TYR A 129 3.29 -0.27 -12.13
N TRP A 130 3.54 0.34 -10.97
CA TRP A 130 2.99 1.64 -10.61
C TRP A 130 3.11 2.66 -11.74
N GLY A 131 1.96 3.21 -12.13
CA GLY A 131 1.84 4.13 -13.25
C GLY A 131 0.37 4.45 -13.53
N LYS A 132 0.10 5.08 -14.67
CA LYS A 132 -1.26 5.53 -15.04
C LYS A 132 -2.31 4.42 -14.98
N ARG A 133 -1.96 3.20 -15.42
CA ARG A 133 -2.87 2.04 -15.40
C ARG A 133 -3.20 1.61 -13.96
N SER A 134 -2.19 1.37 -13.13
CA SER A 134 -2.38 0.97 -11.73
C SER A 134 -3.16 2.01 -10.92
N LYS A 135 -2.89 3.30 -11.15
CA LYS A 135 -3.64 4.40 -10.52
C LYS A 135 -5.11 4.42 -10.94
N ARG A 136 -5.39 4.16 -12.22
CA ARG A 136 -6.77 4.07 -12.72
C ARG A 136 -7.50 2.87 -12.13
N GLU A 137 -6.83 1.71 -12.05
CA GLU A 137 -7.40 0.50 -11.47
C GLU A 137 -7.88 0.71 -10.02
N ILE A 138 -7.09 1.42 -9.19
CA ILE A 138 -7.50 1.78 -7.83
C ILE A 138 -8.77 2.64 -7.83
N VAL A 139 -8.90 3.57 -8.79
CA VAL A 139 -10.09 4.43 -8.91
C VAL A 139 -11.29 3.64 -9.45
N GLU A 140 -11.09 2.73 -10.40
CA GLU A 140 -12.14 1.83 -10.89
C GLU A 140 -12.66 0.94 -9.75
N GLN A 141 -11.78 0.34 -8.95
CA GLN A 141 -12.16 -0.41 -7.75
C GLN A 141 -13.00 0.43 -6.77
N TYR A 142 -12.69 1.72 -6.62
CA TYR A 142 -13.43 2.65 -5.75
C TYR A 142 -14.86 2.90 -6.26
N PHE A 143 -15.05 3.13 -7.56
CA PHE A 143 -16.37 3.48 -8.09
C PHE A 143 -17.23 2.25 -8.44
N LEU A 144 -16.61 1.19 -8.94
CA LEU A 144 -17.30 0.01 -9.47
C LEU A 144 -17.55 -1.09 -8.42
N SER A 145 -17.00 -0.97 -7.22
CA SER A 145 -17.35 -1.88 -6.12
C SER A 145 -18.81 -1.67 -5.70
N GLU A 146 -19.58 -2.76 -5.60
CA GLU A 146 -20.91 -2.68 -5.02
C GLU A 146 -20.81 -2.24 -3.56
N SER A 147 -21.54 -1.18 -3.20
CA SER A 147 -21.57 -0.68 -1.84
C SER A 147 -22.17 -1.75 -0.93
N THR A 148 -21.35 -2.47 -0.16
CA THR A 148 -21.88 -3.29 0.95
C THR A 148 -22.47 -2.33 1.97
N LYS A 149 -23.80 -2.12 1.95
CA LYS A 149 -24.49 -1.47 3.07
C LYS A 149 -24.21 -2.32 4.31
N PRO A 150 -23.80 -1.73 5.46
CA PRO A 150 -23.86 -2.47 6.71
C PRO A 150 -25.33 -2.85 6.92
N GLN A 151 -25.60 -4.15 7.04
CA GLN A 151 -26.91 -4.62 7.47
C GLN A 151 -27.13 -4.06 8.87
N THR A 152 -27.96 -3.03 8.99
CA THR A 152 -28.61 -2.67 10.24
C THR A 152 -29.50 -3.85 10.60
N GLU A 153 -28.99 -4.75 11.44
CA GLU A 153 -29.78 -5.75 12.13
C GLU A 153 -30.92 -5.06 12.87
N GLY A 154 -32.11 -5.58 12.66
CA GLY A 154 -33.38 -4.95 13.01
C GLY A 154 -33.51 -4.61 14.49
N ALA A 155 -33.88 -3.37 14.75
CA ALA A 155 -34.73 -3.06 15.87
C ALA A 155 -36.12 -3.64 15.58
N THR A 156 -36.63 -4.50 16.47
CA THR A 156 -38.06 -4.77 16.62
C THR A 156 -38.37 -4.84 18.13
N PRO A 157 -39.63 -4.60 18.54
CA PRO A 157 -40.00 -3.59 19.53
C PRO A 157 -40.19 -4.15 20.94
#